data_AF-A0A3Q8V7D6-F1
#
_entry.id   AF-A0A3Q8V7D6-F1
#
_cell.length_a   1.000
_cell.length_b   1.000
_cell.length_c   1.000
_cell.angle_alpha   90.00
_cell.angle_beta   90.00
_cell.angle_gamma   90.00
#
_symmetry.space_group_name_H-M   'P 1'
#
loop_
_entity.id
_entity.type
_entity.pdbx_description
1 polymer ?
#
loop_
_entity_poly.entity_id
_entity_poly.type
_entity_poly.pdbx_seq_one_letter_code
_entity_poly.pdbx_strand_id
1 'polypeptide(L)'
;MTPALFRPGRDPDRTRDDDLTQETYLRALTALRGYAARSCARTWLLAIARRTVADRFRTAAARPRIFDTSDWQAAAERAQPRGLPGFEEGVALLDLLQALDAPRREAFVLTQLAGLPYAEAAAAVGCPVGTVRSRVARARERVSALLVAADGAARHEEYRGSCTSRGATPLDGDGRQPLVDRNLNSRVDEGEFAGK
;
A
#
# COMPACT_ATOMS: atom_id res chain seq x y z
N MET A 1 26.84 -37.53 -16.68
CA MET A 1 25.76 -37.17 -15.74
C MET A 1 25.83 -35.66 -15.53
N THR A 2 25.11 -34.91 -16.36
CA THR A 2 25.19 -33.44 -16.41
C THR A 2 24.36 -32.88 -15.25
N PRO A 3 24.90 -32.00 -14.38
CA PRO A 3 24.10 -31.43 -13.31
C PRO A 3 23.07 -30.50 -13.94
N ALA A 4 21.80 -30.77 -13.66
CA ALA A 4 20.69 -29.91 -14.03
C ALA A 4 20.94 -28.52 -13.45
N LEU A 5 21.17 -27.55 -14.33
CA LEU A 5 21.19 -26.14 -13.99
C LEU A 5 19.84 -25.81 -13.33
N PHE A 6 19.90 -25.50 -12.03
CA PHE A 6 18.84 -24.85 -11.28
C PHE A 6 18.40 -23.61 -12.08
N ARG A 7 17.30 -23.74 -12.80
CA ARG A 7 16.66 -22.63 -13.50
C ARG A 7 15.67 -22.04 -12.50
N PRO A 8 15.97 -20.91 -11.85
CA PRO A 8 15.02 -20.28 -10.94
C PRO A 8 13.72 -20.01 -11.72
N GLY A 9 12.60 -20.36 -11.09
CA GLY A 9 11.26 -20.09 -11.62
C GLY A 9 11.17 -18.63 -12.05
N ARG A 10 10.81 -18.42 -13.31
CA ARG A 10 10.66 -17.08 -13.88
C ARG A 10 9.26 -16.60 -13.52
N ASP A 11 9.16 -15.73 -12.52
CA ASP A 11 7.87 -15.13 -12.15
C ASP A 11 7.37 -14.24 -13.31
N PRO A 12 6.13 -14.47 -13.79
CA PRO A 12 5.57 -13.72 -14.91
C PRO A 12 5.37 -12.24 -14.56
N ASP A 13 5.01 -11.93 -13.31
CA ASP A 13 4.84 -10.55 -12.82
C ASP A 13 6.17 -9.80 -12.75
N ARG A 14 7.24 -10.49 -12.33
CA ARG A 14 8.59 -9.93 -12.34
C ARG A 14 9.06 -9.61 -13.76
N THR A 15 8.81 -10.51 -14.72
CA THR A 15 9.11 -10.27 -16.13
C THR A 15 8.32 -9.05 -16.64
N ARG A 16 7.05 -8.94 -16.23
CA ARG A 16 6.14 -7.87 -16.62
C ARG A 16 6.54 -6.50 -16.05
N ASP A 17 7.17 -6.44 -14.90
CA ASP A 17 7.69 -5.21 -14.27
C ASP A 17 9.10 -4.85 -14.78
N ASP A 18 9.95 -5.86 -15.03
CA ASP A 18 11.26 -5.70 -15.67
C ASP A 18 11.09 -5.11 -17.09
N ASP A 19 10.11 -5.58 -17.86
CA ASP A 19 9.78 -5.06 -19.20
C ASP A 19 9.40 -3.57 -19.16
N LEU A 20 8.64 -3.15 -18.14
CA LEU A 20 8.20 -1.76 -18.00
C LEU A 20 9.36 -0.84 -17.64
N THR A 21 10.29 -1.34 -16.82
CA THR A 21 11.51 -0.64 -16.45
C THR A 21 12.42 -0.46 -17.66
N GLN A 22 12.61 -1.52 -18.45
CA GLN A 22 13.39 -1.46 -19.69
C GLN A 22 12.79 -0.45 -20.67
N GLU A 23 11.48 -0.53 -20.93
CA GLU A 23 10.79 0.42 -21.82
C GLU A 23 10.96 1.87 -21.35
N THR A 24 10.86 2.11 -20.04
CA THR A 24 11.07 3.44 -19.45
C THR A 24 12.48 3.96 -19.76
N TYR A 25 13.51 3.13 -19.57
CA TYR A 25 14.89 3.52 -19.86
C TYR A 25 15.14 3.73 -21.35
N LEU A 26 14.58 2.89 -22.23
CA LEU A 26 14.69 3.07 -23.67
C LEU A 26 14.09 4.41 -24.13
N ARG A 27 12.90 4.75 -23.62
CA ARG A 27 12.28 6.06 -23.87
C ARG A 27 13.11 7.20 -23.31
N ALA A 28 13.66 7.05 -22.10
CA ALA A 28 14.53 8.05 -21.49
C ALA A 28 15.80 8.28 -22.33
N LEU A 29 16.51 7.24 -22.72
CA LEU A 29 17.73 7.34 -23.55
C LEU A 29 17.44 8.01 -24.89
N THR A 30 16.30 7.70 -25.51
CA THR A 30 15.86 8.33 -26.77
C THR A 30 15.55 9.82 -26.57
N ALA A 31 14.87 10.18 -25.49
CA ALA A 31 14.48 11.56 -25.18
C ALA A 31 15.63 12.40 -24.59
N LEU A 32 16.72 11.77 -24.14
CA LEU A 32 17.81 12.43 -23.41
C LEU A 32 18.46 13.57 -24.21
N ARG A 33 18.58 13.41 -25.53
CA ARG A 33 19.15 14.45 -26.42
C ARG A 33 18.36 15.77 -26.41
N GLY A 34 17.06 15.71 -26.11
CA GLY A 34 16.17 16.87 -26.01
C GLY A 34 15.95 17.37 -24.58
N TYR A 35 16.67 16.82 -23.59
CA TYR A 35 16.49 17.20 -22.20
C TYR A 35 17.03 18.61 -21.93
N ALA A 36 16.11 19.55 -21.72
CA ALA A 36 16.41 20.97 -21.55
C ALA A 36 16.64 21.41 -20.08
N ALA A 37 16.86 20.47 -19.16
CA ALA A 37 17.14 20.75 -17.73
C ALA A 37 16.13 21.69 -17.01
N ARG A 38 14.86 21.70 -17.44
CA ARG A 38 13.80 22.52 -16.81
C ARG A 38 13.27 21.96 -15.49
N SER A 39 13.62 20.72 -15.17
CA SER A 39 13.41 20.05 -13.88
C SER A 39 14.69 19.29 -13.54
N CYS A 40 14.80 18.69 -12.36
CA CYS A 40 15.88 17.74 -12.12
C CYS A 40 15.71 16.47 -12.99
N ALA A 41 16.81 15.74 -13.21
CA ALA A 41 16.80 14.54 -14.05
C ALA A 41 15.90 13.42 -13.47
N ARG A 42 15.83 13.32 -12.14
CA ARG A 42 14.96 12.38 -11.42
C ARG A 42 13.49 12.64 -11.74
N THR A 43 13.06 13.89 -11.65
CA THR A 43 11.68 14.32 -11.92
C THR A 43 11.32 14.14 -13.38
N TRP A 44 12.25 14.42 -14.29
CA TRP A 44 12.08 14.14 -15.71
C TRP A 44 11.92 12.64 -16.00
N LEU A 45 12.77 11.78 -15.41
CA LEU A 45 12.69 10.34 -15.59
C LEU A 45 11.39 9.76 -15.01
N LEU A 46 10.96 10.22 -13.83
CA LEU A 46 9.70 9.80 -13.22
C LEU A 46 8.49 10.22 -14.05
N ALA A 47 8.56 11.37 -14.73
CA ALA A 47 7.52 11.77 -15.69
C ALA A 47 7.45 10.83 -16.90
N ILE A 48 8.59 10.32 -17.38
CA ILE A 48 8.64 9.31 -18.46
C ILE A 48 8.10 7.96 -17.97
N ALA A 49 8.53 7.51 -16.80
CA ALA A 49 8.06 6.27 -16.18
C ALA A 49 6.53 6.30 -16.03
N ARG A 50 5.98 7.39 -15.48
CA ARG A 50 4.55 7.62 -15.33
C ARG A 50 3.79 7.48 -16.66
N ARG A 51 4.26 8.15 -17.73
CA ARG A 51 3.61 8.09 -19.05
C ARG A 51 3.65 6.67 -19.60
N THR A 52 4.78 5.99 -19.46
CA THR A 52 4.96 4.60 -19.91
C THR A 52 4.00 3.65 -19.19
N VAL A 53 3.85 3.80 -17.88
CA VAL A 53 2.86 3.05 -17.07
C VAL A 53 1.43 3.35 -17.56
N ALA A 54 1.08 4.62 -17.73
CA ALA A 54 -0.25 5.03 -18.17
C ALA A 54 -0.59 4.54 -19.58
N ASP A 55 0.36 4.60 -20.51
CA ASP A 55 0.24 4.05 -21.87
C ASP A 55 -0.06 2.55 -21.81
N ARG A 56 0.68 1.81 -21.00
CA ARG A 56 0.53 0.37 -20.84
C ARG A 56 -0.87 0.00 -20.31
N PHE A 57 -1.40 0.72 -19.33
CA PHE A 57 -2.76 0.50 -18.84
C PHE A 57 -3.81 0.83 -19.91
N ARG A 58 -3.64 1.91 -20.67
CA ARG A 58 -4.53 2.28 -21.78
C ARG A 58 -4.53 1.21 -22.89
N THR A 59 -3.36 0.74 -23.30
CA THR A 59 -3.23 -0.32 -24.30
C THR A 59 -3.82 -1.64 -23.81
N ALA A 60 -3.62 -2.01 -22.54
CA ALA A 60 -4.19 -3.21 -21.95
C ALA A 60 -5.74 -3.15 -21.88
N ALA A 61 -6.30 -1.97 -21.59
CA ALA A 61 -7.75 -1.77 -21.56
C ALA A 61 -8.39 -1.78 -22.96
N ALA A 62 -7.65 -1.37 -24.00
CA ALA A 62 -8.13 -1.31 -25.38
C ALA A 62 -8.05 -2.66 -26.14
N ARG A 63 -7.34 -3.67 -25.59
CA ARG A 63 -7.15 -4.96 -26.24
C ARG A 63 -8.32 -5.91 -25.91
N PRO A 64 -8.99 -6.53 -26.91
CA PRO A 64 -9.98 -7.57 -26.63
C PRO A 64 -9.34 -8.69 -25.81
N ARG A 65 -9.96 -9.05 -24.68
CA ARG A 65 -9.51 -10.18 -23.86
C ARG A 65 -9.79 -11.47 -24.62
N ILE A 66 -8.77 -12.03 -25.28
CA ILE A 66 -8.82 -13.40 -25.76
C ILE A 66 -8.79 -14.26 -24.50
N PHE A 67 -9.93 -14.89 -24.20
CA PHE A 67 -10.08 -15.78 -23.05
C PHE A 67 -9.07 -16.92 -23.14
N ASP A 68 -8.22 -17.05 -22.11
CA ASP A 68 -7.67 -18.33 -21.70
C ASP A 68 -7.85 -18.42 -20.18
N THR A 69 -8.87 -19.17 -19.78
CA THR A 69 -9.36 -19.26 -18.40
C THR A 69 -8.98 -20.64 -17.87
N SER A 70 -7.97 -20.69 -17.00
CA SER A 70 -7.98 -21.57 -15.80
C SER A 70 -6.66 -21.54 -15.01
N ASP A 71 -5.51 -21.25 -15.62
CA ASP A 71 -4.22 -21.51 -14.95
C ASP A 71 -3.48 -20.30 -14.34
N TRP A 72 -3.93 -19.06 -14.61
CA TRP A 72 -3.20 -17.87 -14.15
C TRP A 72 -3.25 -17.65 -12.64
N GLN A 73 -4.38 -17.92 -11.99
CA GLN A 73 -4.55 -17.70 -10.55
C GLN A 73 -3.65 -18.66 -9.74
N ALA A 74 -3.63 -19.93 -10.13
CA ALA A 74 -2.80 -20.96 -9.50
C ALA A 74 -1.30 -20.79 -9.82
N ALA A 75 -0.94 -20.20 -10.96
CA ALA A 75 0.44 -19.83 -11.27
C ALA A 75 0.89 -18.60 -10.47
N ALA A 76 0.02 -17.59 -10.30
CA ALA A 76 0.30 -16.38 -9.52
C ALA A 76 0.47 -16.68 -8.03
N GLU A 77 -0.37 -17.55 -7.45
CA GLU A 77 -0.23 -17.96 -6.04
C GLU A 77 1.06 -18.76 -5.76
N ARG A 78 1.57 -19.50 -6.76
CA ARG A 78 2.82 -20.27 -6.66
C ARG A 78 4.08 -19.43 -6.91
N ALA A 79 3.95 -18.33 -7.64
CA ALA A 79 5.03 -17.40 -7.97
C ALA A 79 5.29 -16.34 -6.87
N GLN A 80 4.45 -16.26 -5.84
CA GLN A 80 4.65 -15.31 -4.75
C GLN A 80 5.85 -15.74 -3.89
N PRO A 81 6.92 -14.93 -3.79
CA PRO A 81 8.07 -15.27 -2.96
C PRO A 81 7.70 -15.10 -1.48
N ARG A 82 7.24 -16.18 -0.85
CA ARG A 82 6.94 -16.22 0.59
C ARG A 82 8.24 -16.37 1.40
N GLY A 83 8.37 -15.62 2.49
CA GLY A 83 9.47 -15.78 3.46
C GLY A 83 10.73 -14.94 3.21
N LEU A 84 10.71 -13.97 2.28
CA LEU A 84 11.75 -12.94 2.22
C LEU A 84 11.52 -11.90 3.33
N PRO A 85 12.56 -11.48 4.08
CA PRO A 85 12.44 -10.38 5.04
C PRO A 85 11.93 -9.12 4.33
N GLY A 86 10.85 -8.51 4.81
CA GLY A 86 10.25 -7.32 4.17
C GLY A 86 9.17 -7.62 3.12
N PHE A 87 8.95 -8.89 2.73
CA PHE A 87 7.95 -9.23 1.72
C PHE A 87 6.53 -9.03 2.21
N GLU A 88 6.22 -9.44 3.45
CA GLU A 88 4.90 -9.26 4.03
C GLU A 88 4.58 -7.76 4.21
N GLU A 89 5.57 -6.96 4.64
CA GLU A 89 5.46 -5.51 4.73
C GLU A 89 5.27 -4.87 3.34
N GLY A 90 5.97 -5.39 2.32
CA GLY A 90 5.83 -4.94 0.93
C GLY A 90 4.45 -5.23 0.34
N VAL A 91 3.91 -6.42 0.58
CA VAL A 91 2.55 -6.81 0.18
C VAL A 91 1.51 -5.94 0.89
N ALA A 92 1.63 -5.76 2.20
CA ALA A 92 0.74 -4.89 2.98
C ALA A 92 0.78 -3.43 2.47
N LEU A 93 1.96 -2.91 2.13
CA LEU A 93 2.10 -1.57 1.55
C LEU A 93 1.42 -1.48 0.17
N LEU A 94 1.57 -2.50 -0.67
CA LEU A 94 0.91 -2.54 -1.98
C LEU A 94 -0.61 -2.53 -1.83
N ASP A 95 -1.17 -3.31 -0.91
CA ASP A 95 -2.61 -3.36 -0.65
C ASP A 95 -3.14 -2.01 -0.15
N LEU A 96 -2.43 -1.36 0.78
CA LEU A 96 -2.76 -0.01 1.25
C LEU A 96 -2.75 1.02 0.12
N LEU A 97 -1.75 0.96 -0.76
CA LEU A 97 -1.68 1.85 -1.91
C LEU A 97 -2.80 1.56 -2.92
N GLN A 98 -3.16 0.29 -3.12
CA GLN A 98 -4.26 -0.10 -4.01
C GLN A 98 -5.62 0.43 -3.55
N ALA A 99 -5.82 0.63 -2.25
CA ALA A 99 -7.03 1.24 -1.69
C ALA A 99 -7.15 2.75 -1.96
N LEU A 100 -6.10 3.41 -2.47
CA LEU A 100 -6.14 4.80 -2.91
C LEU A 100 -6.56 4.90 -4.39
N ASP A 101 -7.36 5.90 -4.74
CA ASP A 101 -7.60 6.26 -6.14
C ASP A 101 -6.29 6.67 -6.83
N ALA A 102 -6.18 6.40 -8.13
CA ALA A 102 -4.94 6.55 -8.88
C ALA A 102 -4.28 7.95 -8.73
N PRO A 103 -5.01 9.09 -8.80
CA PRO A 103 -4.41 10.41 -8.61
C PRO A 103 -3.83 10.64 -7.21
N ARG A 104 -4.49 10.12 -6.16
CA ARG A 104 -4.00 10.22 -4.77
C ARG A 104 -2.83 9.29 -4.52
N ARG A 105 -2.91 8.05 -5.01
CA ARG A 105 -1.83 7.07 -4.96
C ARG A 105 -0.57 7.62 -5.61
N GLU A 106 -0.69 8.15 -6.82
CA GLU A 106 0.43 8.73 -7.57
C GLU A 106 1.11 9.88 -6.80
N ALA A 107 0.31 10.82 -6.29
CA ALA A 107 0.85 11.93 -5.51
C ALA A 107 1.57 11.44 -4.24
N PHE A 108 0.97 10.48 -3.53
CA PHE A 108 1.54 9.90 -2.32
C PHE A 108 2.84 9.14 -2.60
N VAL A 109 2.89 8.32 -3.66
CA VAL A 109 4.10 7.59 -4.04
C VAL A 109 5.22 8.55 -4.40
N LEU A 110 4.95 9.57 -5.21
CA LEU A 110 5.98 10.52 -5.62
C LEU A 110 6.57 11.30 -4.44
N THR A 111 5.75 11.71 -3.47
CA THR A 111 6.24 12.51 -2.33
C THR A 111 6.77 11.65 -1.19
N GLN A 112 6.02 10.63 -0.76
CA GLN A 112 6.33 9.87 0.45
C GLN A 112 7.31 8.73 0.20
N LEU A 113 7.23 8.06 -0.96
CA LEU A 113 8.08 6.92 -1.28
C LEU A 113 9.28 7.34 -2.13
N ALA A 114 9.06 8.13 -3.17
CA ALA A 114 10.13 8.60 -4.05
C ALA A 114 10.83 9.87 -3.55
N GLY A 115 10.30 10.52 -2.50
CA GLY A 115 10.94 11.65 -1.81
C GLY A 115 10.96 12.96 -2.61
N LEU A 116 10.10 13.13 -3.61
CA LEU A 116 10.08 14.35 -4.40
C LEU A 116 9.45 15.50 -3.60
N PRO A 117 10.01 16.72 -3.66
CA PRO A 117 9.34 17.89 -3.13
C PRO A 117 8.05 18.15 -3.92
N TYR A 118 7.05 18.77 -3.28
CA TYR A 118 5.72 18.97 -3.87
C TYR A 118 5.75 19.67 -5.24
N ALA A 119 6.66 20.63 -5.45
CA ALA A 119 6.82 21.32 -6.73
C ALA A 119 7.29 20.38 -7.85
N GLU A 120 8.19 19.46 -7.55
CA GLU A 120 8.70 18.50 -8.52
C GLU A 120 7.68 17.38 -8.80
N ALA A 121 6.99 16.89 -7.78
CA ALA A 121 5.89 15.95 -7.96
C ALA A 121 4.78 16.56 -8.84
N ALA A 122 4.47 17.84 -8.63
CA ALA A 122 3.51 18.59 -9.46
C ALA A 122 3.96 18.67 -10.93
N ALA A 123 5.25 18.94 -11.17
CA ALA A 123 5.83 18.95 -12.51
C ALA A 123 5.80 17.56 -13.17
N ALA A 124 6.10 16.48 -12.41
CA ALA A 124 6.06 15.11 -12.92
C ALA A 124 4.65 14.66 -13.34
N VAL A 125 3.63 15.04 -12.54
CA VAL A 125 2.23 14.69 -12.76
C VAL A 125 1.56 15.62 -13.79
N GLY A 126 2.02 16.87 -13.90
CA GLY A 126 1.42 17.89 -14.76
C GLY A 126 0.19 18.55 -14.14
N CYS A 127 0.23 18.89 -12.85
CA CYS A 127 -0.86 19.58 -12.16
C CYS A 127 -0.35 20.70 -11.22
N PRO A 128 -1.22 21.58 -10.70
CA PRO A 128 -0.81 22.60 -9.73
C PRO A 128 -0.29 22.01 -8.42
N VAL A 129 0.66 22.69 -7.77
CA VAL A 129 1.24 22.26 -6.48
C VAL A 129 0.16 22.09 -5.39
N GLY A 130 -0.84 22.98 -5.35
CA GLY A 130 -1.98 22.87 -4.43
C GLY A 130 -2.81 21.59 -4.63
N THR A 131 -2.88 21.09 -5.87
CA THR A 131 -3.55 19.82 -6.19
C THR A 131 -2.75 18.64 -5.65
N VAL A 132 -1.43 18.66 -5.74
CA VAL A 132 -0.59 17.61 -5.13
C VAL A 132 -0.77 17.62 -3.61
N ARG A 133 -0.71 18.80 -2.97
CA ARG A 133 -0.87 18.93 -1.51
C ARG A 133 -2.20 18.36 -1.03
N SER A 134 -3.31 18.72 -1.69
CA SER A 134 -4.64 18.21 -1.33
C SER A 134 -4.79 16.71 -1.58
N ARG A 135 -4.19 16.18 -2.65
CA ARG A 135 -4.16 14.73 -2.91
C ARG A 135 -3.38 13.97 -1.85
N VAL A 136 -2.20 14.46 -1.46
CA VAL A 136 -1.37 13.84 -0.41
C VAL A 136 -2.06 13.88 0.95
N ALA A 137 -2.69 15.01 1.32
CA ALA A 137 -3.45 15.11 2.57
C ALA A 137 -4.55 14.03 2.66
N ARG A 138 -5.39 13.92 1.62
CA ARG A 138 -6.46 12.92 1.56
C ARG A 138 -5.93 11.48 1.48
N ALA A 139 -4.80 11.27 0.79
CA ALA A 139 -4.14 9.97 0.76
C ALA A 139 -3.69 9.56 2.17
N ARG A 140 -3.07 10.48 2.92
CA ARG A 140 -2.64 10.23 4.31
C ARG A 140 -3.82 9.90 5.22
N GLU A 141 -4.89 10.68 5.17
CA GLU A 141 -6.11 10.40 5.93
C GLU A 141 -6.65 8.99 5.65
N ARG A 142 -6.69 8.60 4.36
CA ARG A 142 -7.17 7.27 3.98
C ARG A 142 -6.23 6.15 4.43
N VAL A 143 -4.93 6.30 4.25
CA VAL A 143 -3.95 5.29 4.69
C VAL A 143 -3.97 5.15 6.21
N SER A 144 -3.98 6.26 6.96
CA SER A 144 -4.10 6.24 8.42
C SER A 144 -5.37 5.52 8.89
N ALA A 145 -6.52 5.78 8.25
CA ALA A 145 -7.77 5.11 8.59
C ALA A 145 -7.70 3.59 8.34
N LEU A 146 -7.06 3.16 7.25
CA LEU A 146 -6.89 1.75 6.92
C LEU A 146 -5.97 1.03 7.92
N LEU A 147 -4.88 1.69 8.33
CA LEU A 147 -3.97 1.14 9.34
C LEU A 147 -4.66 0.94 10.68
N VAL A 148 -5.40 1.94 11.16
CA VAL A 148 -6.17 1.84 12.42
C VAL A 148 -7.20 0.71 12.36
N ALA A 149 -7.87 0.54 11.22
CA ALA A 149 -8.83 -0.55 11.03
C ALA A 149 -8.16 -1.93 11.05
N ALA A 150 -6.99 -2.06 10.42
CA ALA A 150 -6.21 -3.30 10.42
C ALA A 150 -5.71 -3.67 11.82
N ASP A 151 -5.20 -2.70 12.59
CA ASP A 151 -4.77 -2.90 13.98
C ASP A 151 -5.94 -3.32 14.88
N GLY A 152 -7.14 -2.75 14.66
CA GLY A 152 -8.36 -3.13 15.37
C GLY A 152 -8.76 -4.57 15.06
N ALA A 153 -8.72 -4.99 13.79
CA ALA A 153 -9.05 -6.35 13.38
C ALA A 153 -8.07 -7.39 13.97
N ALA A 154 -6.77 -7.10 13.98
CA ALA A 154 -5.77 -7.97 14.59
C ALA A 154 -6.02 -8.18 16.10
N ARG A 155 -6.38 -7.12 16.83
CA ARG A 155 -6.74 -7.20 18.25
C ARG A 155 -8.01 -8.00 18.51
N HIS A 156 -9.02 -7.90 17.63
CA HIS A 156 -10.24 -8.70 17.74
C HIS A 156 -10.00 -10.19 17.49
N GLU A 157 -9.11 -10.54 16.55
CA GLU A 157 -8.74 -11.93 16.28
C GLU A 157 -7.94 -12.53 17.45
N GLU A 158 -6.99 -11.78 18.02
CA GLU A 158 -6.26 -12.21 19.23
C GLU A 158 -7.19 -12.45 20.42
N TYR A 159 -8.21 -11.59 20.59
CA TYR A 159 -9.24 -11.79 21.62
C TYR A 159 -10.15 -13.01 21.34
N ARG A 160 -10.46 -13.32 20.07
CA ARG A 160 -11.20 -14.54 19.67
C ARG A 160 -10.36 -15.82 19.81
N GLY A 161 -9.05 -15.77 19.61
CA GLY A 161 -8.13 -16.89 19.85
C GLY A 161 -7.92 -17.19 21.34
N SER A 162 -8.01 -16.16 22.19
CA SER A 162 -7.92 -16.31 23.66
C SER A 162 -9.13 -17.02 24.27
N CYS A 163 -10.34 -16.85 23.71
CA CYS A 163 -11.54 -17.51 24.22
C CYS A 163 -11.73 -18.97 23.76
N THR A 164 -10.89 -19.46 22.84
CA THR A 164 -10.92 -20.86 22.38
C THR A 164 -9.89 -21.77 23.08
N SER A 165 -8.99 -21.21 23.91
CA SER A 165 -7.91 -21.96 24.59
C SER A 165 -8.02 -22.04 26.12
N ARG A 166 -9.03 -21.43 26.74
CA ARG A 166 -9.43 -21.71 28.13
C ARG A 166 -10.82 -22.34 28.13
N GLY A 167 -10.89 -23.56 28.62
CA GLY A 167 -11.99 -24.50 28.44
C GLY A 167 -13.39 -23.87 28.55
N ALA A 168 -14.23 -24.22 27.58
CA ALA A 168 -15.67 -24.15 27.74
C ALA A 168 -16.06 -25.09 28.89
N THR A 169 -16.15 -24.57 30.11
CA THR A 169 -16.97 -25.20 31.13
C THR A 169 -18.43 -25.05 30.67
N PRO A 170 -19.25 -26.11 30.65
CA PRO A 170 -20.63 -26.03 30.22
C PRO A 170 -21.38 -24.98 31.03
N LEU A 171 -22.17 -24.15 30.35
CA LEU A 171 -23.10 -23.23 30.99
C LEU A 171 -24.19 -24.07 31.69
N ASP A 172 -24.08 -24.22 33.00
CA ASP A 172 -25.23 -24.61 33.81
C ASP A 172 -26.24 -23.47 33.79
N GLY A 173 -27.46 -23.82 33.40
CA GLY A 173 -28.58 -22.90 33.32
C GLY A 173 -29.00 -22.45 34.71
N ASP A 174 -28.58 -21.24 35.09
CA ASP A 174 -29.37 -20.41 36.00
C ASP A 174 -29.25 -18.95 35.56
N GLY A 175 -30.40 -18.35 35.28
CA GLY A 175 -30.56 -17.04 34.65
C GLY A 175 -30.27 -15.88 35.59
N ARG A 176 -29.02 -15.72 36.03
CA ARG A 176 -28.58 -14.52 36.74
C ARG A 176 -27.46 -13.81 35.99
N GLN A 177 -27.79 -12.61 35.48
CA GLN A 177 -26.80 -11.65 34.99
C GLN A 177 -25.84 -11.29 36.12
N PRO A 178 -24.51 -11.25 35.89
CA PRO A 178 -23.59 -10.74 36.88
C PRO A 178 -23.77 -9.22 37.03
N LEU A 179 -23.90 -8.79 38.29
CA LEU A 179 -23.88 -7.39 38.69
C LEU A 179 -22.63 -6.71 38.10
N VAL A 180 -22.85 -5.70 37.28
CA VAL A 180 -21.83 -4.69 36.99
C VAL A 180 -21.55 -3.92 38.28
N ASP A 181 -20.36 -4.13 38.85
CA ASP A 181 -19.86 -3.33 39.96
C ASP A 181 -19.79 -1.86 39.53
N ARG A 182 -20.76 -1.08 40.02
CA ARG A 182 -20.65 0.37 40.16
C ARG A 182 -19.60 0.65 41.22
N ASN A 183 -18.40 1.04 40.81
CA ASN A 183 -17.46 1.74 41.68
C ASN A 183 -17.36 3.19 41.19
N LEU A 184 -18.20 4.10 41.72
CA LEU A 184 -17.94 4.94 42.91
C LEU A 184 -16.63 5.74 42.83
N ASN A 185 -16.53 6.67 41.87
CA ASN A 185 -15.58 7.78 42.00
C ASN A 185 -16.32 9.04 42.45
N SER A 186 -16.58 9.10 43.76
CA SER A 186 -16.84 10.32 44.50
C SER A 186 -15.53 10.78 45.13
N ARG A 187 -14.97 11.89 44.65
CA ARG A 187 -14.17 12.81 45.47
C ARG A 187 -14.13 14.17 44.80
N VAL A 188 -15.08 14.98 45.24
CA VAL A 188 -14.99 16.43 45.29
C VAL A 188 -13.83 16.75 46.23
N ASP A 189 -12.86 17.54 45.78
CA ASP A 189 -12.09 18.38 46.68
C ASP A 189 -11.86 19.71 45.98
N GLU A 190 -12.50 20.73 46.55
CA GLU A 190 -12.18 22.12 46.31
C GLU A 190 -10.95 22.49 47.14
N GLY A 191 -10.04 23.30 46.59
CA GLY A 191 -8.93 23.81 47.40
C GLY A 191 -7.84 24.50 46.59
N GLU A 192 -8.02 25.81 46.42
CA GLU A 192 -6.99 26.79 46.79
C GLU A 192 -5.70 26.87 45.94
N PHE A 193 -5.67 27.82 45.00
CA PHE A 193 -4.44 28.52 44.64
C PHE A 193 -4.69 30.03 44.54
N ALA A 194 -4.34 30.73 45.61
CA ALA A 194 -4.10 32.15 45.62
C ALA A 194 -2.59 32.41 45.41
N GLY A 195 -2.28 33.32 44.48
CA GLY A 195 -1.22 34.32 44.60
C GLY A 195 0.26 33.90 44.56
N LYS A 196 0.93 34.20 43.45
CA LYS A 196 1.94 35.27 43.38
C LYS A 196 2.28 35.62 41.93
#